data_AF-A0A7X5ULS2-F1
#
_entry.id   AF-A0A7X5ULS2-F1
#
_cell.length_a   1.000
_cell.length_b   1.000
_cell.length_c   1.000
_cell.angle_alpha   90.00
_cell.angle_beta   90.00
_cell.angle_gamma   90.00
#
_symmetry.space_group_name_H-M   'P 1'
#
loop_
_entity.id
_entity.type
_entity.pdbx_description
1 polymer ?
#
loop_
_entity_poly.entity_id
_entity_poly.type
_entity_poly.pdbx_seq_one_letter_code
_entity_poly.pdbx_strand_id
1 'polypeptide(L)'
;MSEETIQLELNDAGVSPGLPMPSNSRDRIQDVPYRPVEFRDDDLPAALERCAGWLRQAQQWLGEPVDVLAVHLDYDERDGYPYYDLKLLCNEEDLAGVPLALRERKDTVRS
;
A
#
# COMPACT_ATOMS: atom_id res chain seq x y z
N MET A 1 -2.23 21.77 19.59
CA MET A 1 -1.26 21.97 18.50
C MET A 1 -2.08 22.16 17.24
N SER A 2 -2.07 23.33 16.61
CA SER A 2 -2.72 23.54 15.31
C SER A 2 -1.88 22.84 14.25
N GLU A 3 -2.45 21.87 13.55
CA GLU A 3 -1.81 21.25 12.39
C GLU A 3 -1.67 22.32 11.29
N GLU A 4 -0.46 22.81 11.08
CA GLU A 4 -0.15 23.72 9.99
C GLU A 4 -0.03 22.88 8.72
N THR A 5 -1.11 22.82 7.92
CA THR A 5 -1.10 22.07 6.67
C THR A 5 -0.25 22.81 5.65
N ILE A 6 0.98 22.35 5.44
CA ILE A 6 1.85 22.83 4.35
C ILE A 6 1.16 22.47 3.02
N GLN A 7 0.76 23.49 2.24
CA GLN A 7 0.29 23.25 0.88
C GLN A 7 1.50 22.96 -0.02
N LEU A 8 1.47 21.80 -0.66
CA LEU A 8 2.51 21.37 -1.59
C LEU A 8 2.21 21.91 -2.99
N GLU A 9 3.17 22.60 -3.60
CA GLU A 9 3.16 22.94 -5.02
C GLU A 9 3.78 21.80 -5.83
N LEU A 10 3.01 21.20 -6.73
CA LEU A 10 3.41 20.06 -7.56
C LEU A 10 3.26 20.39 -9.06
N ASN A 11 4.07 19.76 -9.90
CA ASN A 11 3.93 19.83 -11.36
C ASN A 11 2.88 18.81 -11.87
N ASP A 12 2.66 18.76 -13.19
CA ASP A 12 1.69 17.86 -13.83
C ASP A 12 1.97 16.36 -13.60
N ALA A 13 3.20 16.00 -13.22
CA ALA A 13 3.59 14.64 -12.88
C ALA A 13 3.44 14.34 -11.36
N GLY A 14 2.88 15.26 -10.58
CA GLY A 14 2.66 15.10 -9.14
C GLY A 14 3.92 15.20 -8.29
N VAL A 15 5.00 15.80 -8.82
CA VAL A 15 6.27 15.97 -8.08
C VAL A 15 6.65 17.44 -7.94
N SER A 16 7.57 17.75 -7.03
CA SER A 16 8.09 19.11 -6.85
C SER A 16 8.61 19.69 -8.18
N PRO A 17 8.34 20.98 -8.50
CA PRO A 17 8.83 21.61 -9.73
C PRO A 17 10.35 21.57 -9.94
N GLY A 18 11.12 21.50 -8.85
CA GLY A 18 12.58 21.39 -8.88
C GLY A 18 13.11 19.97 -9.01
N LEU A 19 12.26 18.94 -8.97
CA LEU A 19 12.68 17.55 -9.09
C LEU A 19 13.07 17.24 -10.54
N PRO A 20 14.25 16.64 -10.80
CA PRO A 20 14.64 16.22 -12.14
C PRO A 20 13.64 15.21 -12.74
N MET A 21 13.17 15.47 -13.95
CA MET A 21 12.31 14.55 -14.69
C MET A 21 13.16 13.49 -15.43
N PRO A 22 12.66 12.24 -15.57
CA PRO A 22 13.31 11.24 -16.42
C PRO A 22 13.51 11.75 -17.85
N SER A 23 14.72 11.59 -18.40
CA SER A 23 15.10 12.15 -19.71
C SER A 23 14.80 11.23 -20.88
N ASN A 24 14.58 9.94 -20.63
CA ASN A 24 14.21 8.95 -21.64
C ASN A 24 12.68 8.92 -21.83
N SER A 25 12.21 8.91 -23.07
CA SER A 25 10.77 8.93 -23.40
C SER A 25 10.00 7.67 -22.97
N ARG A 26 10.71 6.60 -22.61
CA ARG A 26 10.11 5.37 -22.06
C ARG A 26 9.94 5.42 -20.54
N ASP A 27 10.64 6.30 -19.87
CA ASP A 27 10.61 6.41 -18.41
C ASP A 27 9.45 7.33 -18.01
N ARG A 28 8.72 6.96 -16.96
CA ARG A 28 7.53 7.69 -16.50
C ARG A 28 7.46 7.70 -14.99
N ILE A 29 7.08 8.84 -14.43
CA ILE A 29 6.55 8.93 -13.07
C ILE A 29 5.11 8.40 -13.14
N GLN A 30 4.80 7.41 -12.32
CA GLN A 30 3.48 6.81 -12.27
C GLN A 30 2.88 7.06 -10.90
N ASP A 31 1.60 7.42 -10.90
CA ASP A 31 0.78 7.39 -9.72
C ASP A 31 0.16 6.00 -9.62
N VAL A 32 0.53 5.24 -8.58
CA VAL A 32 0.01 3.90 -8.34
C VAL A 32 -0.87 3.98 -7.09
N PRO A 33 -2.21 3.84 -7.23
CA PRO A 33 -3.09 3.93 -6.08
C PRO A 33 -2.80 2.77 -5.12
N TYR A 34 -2.60 3.12 -3.85
CA TYR A 34 -2.33 2.15 -2.80
C TYR A 34 -3.12 2.47 -1.54
N ARG A 35 -3.34 1.43 -0.73
CA ARG A 35 -3.99 1.58 0.58
C ARG A 35 -3.16 0.86 1.64
N PRO A 36 -2.83 1.53 2.75
CA PRO A 36 -2.09 0.92 3.83
C PRO A 36 -2.99 -0.06 4.60
N VAL A 37 -2.47 -1.26 4.85
CA VAL A 37 -3.02 -2.24 5.80
C VAL A 37 -2.13 -2.25 7.03
N GLU A 38 -2.68 -1.86 8.17
CA GLU A 38 -1.93 -1.52 9.39
C GLU A 38 -1.98 -2.64 10.44
N PHE A 39 -0.82 -2.91 11.05
CA PHE A 39 -0.63 -3.83 12.17
C PHE A 39 0.21 -3.14 13.24
N ARG A 40 -0.42 -2.69 14.32
CA ARG A 40 0.26 -2.09 15.47
C ARG A 40 0.41 -3.08 16.60
N ASP A 41 1.57 -3.07 17.25
CA ASP A 41 1.87 -3.90 18.42
C ASP A 41 3.09 -3.36 19.18
N ASP A 42 3.18 -3.61 20.48
CA ASP A 42 4.40 -3.34 21.25
C ASP A 42 5.48 -4.44 21.03
N ASP A 43 5.07 -5.60 20.50
CA ASP A 43 5.95 -6.69 20.06
C ASP A 43 5.97 -6.82 18.52
N LEU A 44 7.08 -6.38 17.90
CA LEU A 44 7.27 -6.42 16.46
C LEU A 44 7.08 -7.84 15.85
N PRO A 45 7.69 -8.91 16.38
CA PRO A 45 7.39 -10.29 15.99
C PRO A 45 5.90 -10.61 15.92
N ALA A 46 5.11 -10.24 16.93
CA ALA A 46 3.67 -10.48 16.96
C ALA A 46 2.93 -9.71 15.84
N ALA A 47 3.30 -8.44 15.60
CA ALA A 47 2.77 -7.67 14.47
C ALA A 47 3.07 -8.35 13.12
N LEU A 48 4.32 -8.80 12.93
CA LEU A 48 4.76 -9.48 11.71
C LEU A 48 4.05 -10.82 11.51
N GLU A 49 3.81 -11.59 12.58
CA GLU A 49 3.09 -12.86 12.50
C GLU A 49 1.63 -12.64 12.03
N ARG A 50 0.94 -11.66 12.60
CA ARG A 50 -0.42 -11.30 12.16
C ARG A 50 -0.44 -10.78 10.73
N CYS A 51 0.52 -9.94 10.36
CA CYS A 51 0.69 -9.44 9.01
C CYS A 51 0.85 -10.59 8.00
N ALA A 52 1.77 -11.52 8.27
CA ALA A 52 1.98 -12.69 7.41
C ALA A 52 0.73 -13.61 7.35
N GLY A 53 0.05 -13.77 8.49
CA GLY A 53 -1.20 -14.53 8.58
C GLY A 53 -2.32 -13.92 7.74
N TRP A 54 -2.46 -12.59 7.77
CA TRP A 54 -3.42 -11.86 6.95
C TRP A 54 -3.07 -11.96 5.46
N LEU A 55 -1.81 -11.72 5.08
CA LEU A 55 -1.38 -11.76 3.68
C LEU A 55 -1.68 -13.13 3.05
N ARG A 56 -1.42 -14.22 3.78
CA ARG A 56 -1.77 -15.58 3.33
C ARG A 56 -3.27 -15.74 3.08
N GLN A 57 -4.10 -15.24 3.98
CA GLN A 57 -5.56 -15.31 3.84
C GLN A 57 -6.06 -14.46 2.66
N ALA A 58 -5.52 -13.25 2.51
CA ALA A 58 -5.85 -12.36 1.41
C ALA A 58 -5.49 -12.99 0.05
N GLN A 59 -4.29 -13.54 -0.08
CA GLN A 59 -3.87 -14.25 -1.30
C GLN A 59 -4.72 -15.49 -1.58
N GLN A 60 -5.12 -16.22 -0.55
CA GLN A 60 -6.00 -17.37 -0.72
C GLN A 60 -7.39 -16.95 -1.20
N TRP A 61 -7.95 -15.88 -0.61
CA TRP A 61 -9.23 -15.31 -1.03
C TRP A 61 -9.17 -14.77 -2.46
N LEU A 62 -8.10 -14.05 -2.79
CA LEU A 62 -7.85 -13.50 -4.11
C LEU A 62 -7.45 -14.58 -5.11
N GLY A 63 -7.07 -15.79 -4.70
CA GLY A 63 -6.59 -16.83 -5.60
C GLY A 63 -5.30 -16.49 -6.37
N GLU A 64 -4.60 -15.42 -5.99
CA GLU A 64 -3.31 -14.99 -6.54
C GLU A 64 -2.56 -14.11 -5.52
N PRO A 65 -1.26 -13.80 -5.73
CA PRO A 65 -0.50 -12.91 -4.86
C PRO A 65 -1.12 -11.51 -4.75
N VAL A 66 -0.99 -10.87 -3.58
CA VAL A 66 -1.36 -9.46 -3.40
C VAL A 66 -0.18 -8.60 -3.81
N ASP A 67 -0.42 -7.58 -4.62
CA ASP A 67 0.55 -6.57 -5.02
C ASP A 67 0.86 -5.64 -3.85
N VAL A 68 1.97 -5.90 -3.16
CA VAL A 68 2.53 -5.04 -2.11
C VAL A 68 3.60 -4.14 -2.73
N LEU A 69 3.35 -2.83 -2.70
CA LEU A 69 4.22 -1.80 -3.30
C LEU A 69 5.34 -1.39 -2.34
N ALA A 70 5.02 -1.32 -1.05
CA ALA A 70 5.99 -1.01 0.00
C ALA A 70 5.58 -1.61 1.34
N VAL A 71 6.58 -1.81 2.20
CA VAL A 71 6.40 -2.12 3.61
C VAL A 71 6.98 -0.96 4.40
N HIS A 72 6.17 -0.30 5.19
CA HIS A 72 6.60 0.74 6.11
C HIS A 72 6.61 0.16 7.52
N LEU A 73 7.73 0.29 8.21
CA LEU A 73 7.87 -0.10 9.61
C LEU A 73 8.42 1.09 10.37
N ASP A 74 7.64 1.56 11.34
CA ASP A 74 8.01 2.65 12.23
C ASP A 74 7.96 2.20 13.68
N TYR A 75 8.77 2.82 14.52
CA TYR A 75 8.75 2.63 15.97
C TYR A 75 8.48 3.99 16.61
N ASP A 76 7.39 4.09 17.36
CA ASP A 76 6.97 5.32 18.02
C ASP A 76 6.99 5.15 19.53
N GLU A 77 7.64 6.09 20.22
CA GLU A 77 7.75 6.12 21.68
C GLU A 77 7.24 7.44 22.30
N ARG A 78 6.58 8.30 21.51
CA ARG A 78 6.25 9.69 21.92
C ARG A 78 5.30 9.79 23.12
N ASP A 79 4.51 8.76 23.40
CA ASP A 79 3.51 8.75 24.48
C ASP A 79 3.88 7.84 25.67
N GLY A 80 5.13 7.37 25.76
CA GLY A 80 5.58 6.49 26.85
C GLY A 80 5.08 5.04 26.76
N TYR A 81 4.28 4.73 25.74
CA TYR A 81 3.87 3.38 25.36
C TYR A 81 4.49 3.08 23.99
N PRO A 82 5.70 2.50 23.94
CA PRO A 82 6.36 2.24 22.69
C PRO A 82 5.59 1.20 21.87
N TYR A 83 5.42 1.45 20.58
CA TYR A 83 4.82 0.49 19.67
C TYR A 83 5.49 0.53 18.30
N TYR A 84 5.38 -0.59 17.60
CA TYR A 84 5.73 -0.73 16.19
C TYR A 84 4.48 -0.52 15.33
N ASP A 85 4.61 0.28 14.28
CA ASP A 85 3.59 0.54 13.28
C ASP A 85 4.01 -0.07 11.93
N LEU A 86 3.52 -1.29 11.67
CA LEU A 86 3.75 -2.00 10.42
C LEU A 86 2.61 -1.74 9.44
N LYS A 87 2.94 -1.20 8.26
CA LYS A 87 1.98 -0.96 7.16
C LYS A 87 2.42 -1.64 5.88
N LEU A 88 1.53 -2.44 5.29
CA LEU A 88 1.65 -2.91 3.91
C LEU A 88 0.93 -1.92 3.00
N LEU A 89 1.64 -1.29 2.07
CA LEU A 89 1.05 -0.43 1.05
C LEU A 89 0.66 -1.32 -0.13
N CYS A 90 -0.59 -1.79 -0.14
CA CYS A 90 -1.08 -2.71 -1.17
C CYS A 90 -1.78 -1.94 -2.30
N ASN A 91 -1.72 -2.48 -3.52
CA ASN A 91 -2.52 -1.99 -4.65
C ASN A 91 -4.01 -1.98 -4.29
N GLU A 92 -4.70 -0.87 -4.57
CA GLU A 92 -6.13 -0.75 -4.25
C GLU A 92 -7.02 -1.73 -5.01
N GLU A 93 -6.65 -2.10 -6.25
CA GLU A 93 -7.44 -3.02 -7.08
C GLU A 93 -7.50 -4.43 -6.47
N ASP A 94 -6.40 -4.91 -5.89
CA ASP A 94 -6.33 -6.19 -5.20
C ASP A 94 -7.19 -6.19 -3.94
N LEU A 95 -7.08 -5.11 -3.15
CA LEU A 95 -7.90 -4.95 -1.96
C LEU A 95 -9.39 -4.80 -2.30
N ALA A 96 -9.71 -4.27 -3.47
CA ALA A 96 -11.08 -4.21 -4.00
C ALA A 96 -11.56 -5.54 -4.62
N GLY A 97 -10.70 -6.55 -4.71
CA GLY A 97 -11.04 -7.85 -5.30
C GLY A 97 -11.26 -7.80 -6.82
N VAL A 98 -10.71 -6.83 -7.52
CA VAL A 98 -10.82 -6.70 -8.99
C VAL A 98 -10.45 -8.01 -9.71
N PRO A 99 -9.36 -8.72 -9.34
CA PRO A 99 -9.04 -9.98 -9.99
C PRO A 99 -10.09 -11.09 -9.84
N LEU A 100 -10.82 -11.13 -8.72
CA LEU A 100 -11.96 -12.06 -8.54
C LEU A 100 -13.09 -11.73 -9.52
N ALA A 101 -13.51 -10.46 -9.57
CA ALA A 101 -14.57 -10.00 -10.46
C ALA A 101 -14.24 -10.26 -11.94
N LEU A 102 -12.97 -10.14 -12.34
CA LEU A 102 -12.52 -10.44 -13.71
C LEU A 102 -12.61 -11.95 -14.03
N ARG A 103 -12.33 -12.83 -13.08
CA ARG A 103 -12.46 -14.29 -13.27
C ARG A 103 -13.92 -14.72 -13.38
N GLU A 104 -14.79 -14.25 -12.51
CA GLU A 104 -16.24 -14.55 -12.54
C GLU A 104 -16.88 -14.17 -13.89
N ARG A 105 -16.46 -13.03 -14.46
CA ARG A 105 -16.90 -12.61 -15.80
C ARG A 105 -16.41 -13.55 -16.90
N LYS A 106 -15.16 -14.01 -16.84
CA LYS A 106 -14.61 -14.96 -17.83
C LYS A 106 -15.35 -16.30 -17.79
N ASP A 107 -15.72 -16.77 -16.61
CA ASP A 107 -16.44 -18.05 -16.45
C ASP A 107 -17.89 -17.96 -16.92
N THR A 108 -18.53 -16.81 -16.70
CA THR A 108 -19.89 -16.53 -17.19
C THR A 108 -19.97 -16.44 -18.71
N VAL A 109 -18.93 -15.92 -19.39
CA VAL A 109 -18.87 -15.83 -20.86
C VAL A 109 -18.54 -17.18 -21.52
N ARG A 110 -18.01 -18.14 -20.76
CA ARG A 110 -17.64 -19.48 -21.25
C ARG A 110 -18.72 -20.55 -21.01
N SER A 111 -19.77 -20.23 -20.26
CA SER A 111 -20.92 -21.10 -19.96
C SER A 111 -22.07 -20.84 -20.92
#